data_AF-A0A8S3U7S8-F1
#
_entry.id   AF-A0A8S3U7S8-F1
#
_cell.length_a   1.000
_cell.length_b   1.000
_cell.length_c   1.000
_cell.angle_alpha   90.00
_cell.angle_beta   90.00
_cell.angle_gamma   90.00
#
_symmetry.space_group_name_H-M   'P 1'
#
loop_
_entity.id
_entity.type
_entity.pdbx_description
1 polymer ?
#
loop_
_entity_poly.entity_id
_entity_poly.type
_entity_poly.pdbx_seq_one_letter_code
_entity_poly.pdbx_strand_id
1 'polypeptide(L)'
;MRIPAEYLCCTKLFRVLGAQETTLPYHFAEVLRCLHRISCDEHSKPSILGPNEKKDILVPAVRNLFLKMRSEDQIGLTMTELYLPNREFILHLSKTLIVSDNNKLEKRANYFKDESLFAGLEKLNLQLEFSACILKLLPNEMKPKFLSEMLKEKLLKSLECPPGDKIQMLSQFVKTPKFIEGLLRLVFDEKIKQTSKFGMDTKACLLDEQEQNRISKQIGNTQFKHVSGLETALFFEGQQLEESTEKKKAFVKSVKIGDTKSWIMYCIDNGCHLQDWLNNIQLAFVKLLEKITNRGLHINQVYVHILLHSITDPDLISDKLDNEEIVQLHYANVSEDIYPDPGTYVPPSLHYLLDNSFSNLKVNDYVAVLLYEEEENNTGQFIDANYMYAKVIKCIDNSQNNCDIPEFEQVYSLDVGETEPNEVPAFKIFKFQRRRSSEISRYQKREKVSIPRTARKWLRQAECDRDAAGALFPNARVIPAFNWICYQCHQSAEKALKALWFNEDANNAFNSHNLSSIAIGLPQTLSNLAEDMVRIVGHHTRMRYPDQMSGDEIPSTIYSQDDAEKCLRIASAIIFFVSQKIRKTGLSKNDEHML
;
A
#
# COMPACT_ATOMS: atom_id res chain seq x y z
N MET A 1 -21.04 1.55 46.72
CA MET A 1 -21.87 1.39 47.94
C MET A 1 -20.97 0.84 49.04
N ARG A 2 -20.89 1.49 50.22
CA ARG A 2 -20.22 0.88 51.39
C ARG A 2 -21.28 0.12 52.17
N ILE A 3 -21.00 -1.14 52.51
CA ILE A 3 -21.86 -1.94 53.41
C ILE A 3 -21.97 -1.16 54.73
N PRO A 4 -23.17 -0.92 55.29
CA PRO A 4 -23.30 -0.26 56.58
C PRO A 4 -22.45 -0.96 57.64
N ALA A 5 -21.84 -0.20 58.56
CA ALA A 5 -20.88 -0.70 59.55
C ALA A 5 -21.37 -1.93 60.31
N GLU A 6 -22.67 -1.97 60.60
CA GLU A 6 -23.36 -3.03 61.33
C GLU A 6 -23.37 -4.39 60.61
N TYR A 7 -23.24 -4.41 59.29
CA TYR A 7 -23.31 -5.64 58.49
C TYR A 7 -21.92 -6.16 58.06
N LEU A 8 -20.83 -5.43 58.36
CA LEU A 8 -19.46 -5.85 58.03
C LEU A 8 -19.03 -7.13 58.77
N CYS A 9 -19.55 -7.39 59.99
CA CYS A 9 -19.30 -8.64 60.69
C CYS A 9 -19.92 -9.87 59.99
N CYS A 10 -20.98 -9.65 59.21
CA CYS A 10 -21.71 -10.71 58.49
C CYS A 10 -21.16 -10.99 57.08
N THR A 11 -20.09 -10.32 56.64
CA THR A 11 -19.56 -10.45 55.27
C THR A 11 -19.20 -11.90 54.89
N LYS A 12 -18.65 -12.68 55.83
CA LYS A 12 -18.36 -14.11 55.63
C LYS A 12 -19.64 -14.94 55.45
N LEU A 13 -20.67 -14.64 56.24
CA LEU A 13 -21.97 -15.31 56.14
C LEU A 13 -22.62 -15.01 54.79
N PHE A 14 -22.61 -13.75 54.35
CA PHE A 14 -23.14 -13.38 53.04
C PHE A 14 -22.42 -14.08 51.90
N ARG A 15 -21.09 -14.20 51.95
CA ARG A 15 -20.32 -14.94 50.94
C ARG A 15 -20.73 -16.42 50.89
N VAL A 16 -20.92 -17.08 52.03
CA VAL A 16 -21.40 -18.47 52.12
C VAL A 16 -22.83 -18.62 51.57
N LEU A 17 -23.67 -17.62 51.78
CA LEU A 17 -25.03 -17.56 51.24
C LEU A 17 -25.08 -17.18 49.74
N GLY A 18 -23.93 -17.03 49.09
CA GLY A 18 -23.83 -16.77 47.64
C GLY A 18 -23.70 -15.29 47.26
N ALA A 19 -23.54 -14.37 48.22
CA ALA A 19 -23.28 -12.97 47.91
C ALA A 19 -21.88 -12.79 47.30
N GLN A 20 -21.83 -12.04 46.21
CA GLN A 20 -20.61 -11.75 45.47
C GLN A 20 -19.91 -10.50 46.03
N GLU A 21 -18.58 -10.47 45.97
CA GLU A 21 -17.77 -9.34 46.43
C GLU A 21 -17.84 -8.14 45.49
N THR A 22 -18.12 -8.40 44.21
CA THR A 22 -18.24 -7.40 43.16
C THR A 22 -19.63 -7.47 42.53
N THR A 23 -20.09 -6.33 42.02
CA THR A 23 -21.34 -6.26 41.28
C THR A 23 -21.17 -6.85 39.89
N LEU A 24 -21.81 -7.98 39.62
CA LEU A 24 -21.89 -8.62 38.31
C LEU A 24 -23.06 -8.09 37.47
N PRO A 25 -23.04 -8.25 36.13
CA PRO A 25 -24.17 -7.94 35.24
C PRO A 25 -25.49 -8.57 35.71
N TYR A 26 -25.43 -9.80 36.23
CA TYR A 26 -26.57 -10.53 36.77
C TYR A 26 -27.35 -9.74 37.84
N HIS A 27 -26.67 -9.05 38.77
CA HIS A 27 -27.38 -8.32 39.83
C HIS A 27 -28.24 -7.19 39.27
N PHE A 28 -27.79 -6.52 38.22
CA PHE A 28 -28.56 -5.45 37.57
C PHE A 28 -29.74 -6.02 36.77
N ALA A 29 -29.56 -7.16 36.10
CA ALA A 29 -30.65 -7.88 35.47
C ALA A 29 -31.73 -8.31 36.49
N GLU A 30 -31.30 -8.76 37.68
CA GLU A 30 -32.20 -9.15 38.77
C GLU A 30 -32.95 -7.95 39.37
N VAL A 31 -32.30 -6.78 39.48
CA VAL A 31 -32.98 -5.53 39.86
C VAL A 31 -34.07 -5.19 38.85
N LEU A 32 -33.81 -5.33 37.54
CA LEU A 32 -34.80 -5.09 36.50
C LEU A 32 -35.95 -6.11 36.55
N ARG A 33 -35.66 -7.37 36.86
CA ARG A 33 -36.68 -8.42 37.06
C ARG A 33 -37.56 -8.13 38.28
N CYS A 34 -36.95 -7.72 39.40
CA CYS A 34 -37.68 -7.30 40.60
C CYS A 34 -38.54 -6.07 40.31
N LEU A 35 -38.00 -5.08 39.60
CA LEU A 35 -38.74 -3.88 39.19
C LEU A 35 -39.95 -4.24 38.32
N HIS A 36 -39.78 -5.13 37.34
CA HIS A 36 -40.87 -5.65 36.53
C HIS A 36 -41.97 -6.27 37.42
N ARG A 37 -41.60 -7.17 38.35
CA ARG A 37 -42.56 -7.84 39.25
C ARG A 37 -43.34 -6.86 40.12
N ILE A 38 -42.68 -5.81 40.63
CA ILE A 38 -43.32 -4.79 41.48
C ILE A 38 -44.21 -3.86 40.65
N SER A 39 -43.82 -3.58 39.41
CA SER A 39 -44.58 -2.74 38.49
C SER A 39 -45.80 -3.44 37.87
N CYS A 40 -46.00 -4.73 38.11
CA CYS A 40 -47.19 -5.44 37.63
C CYS A 40 -48.44 -5.04 38.43
N ASP A 41 -49.56 -4.83 37.72
CA ASP A 41 -50.86 -4.56 38.35
C ASP A 41 -51.47 -5.82 39.02
N GLU A 42 -52.65 -5.65 39.65
CA GLU A 42 -53.37 -6.75 40.31
C GLU A 42 -53.69 -7.94 39.38
N HIS A 43 -53.68 -7.73 38.06
CA HIS A 43 -53.91 -8.75 37.04
C HIS A 43 -52.59 -9.27 36.43
N SER A 44 -51.45 -8.98 37.05
CA SER A 44 -50.10 -9.33 36.57
C SER A 44 -49.74 -8.73 35.20
N LYS A 45 -50.39 -7.62 34.80
CA LYS A 45 -50.01 -6.88 33.59
C LYS A 45 -48.93 -5.84 33.92
N PRO A 46 -47.88 -5.75 33.11
CA PRO A 46 -46.86 -4.72 33.27
C PRO A 46 -47.47 -3.32 33.18
N SER A 47 -47.14 -2.42 34.12
CA SER A 47 -47.59 -1.03 34.11
C SER A 47 -46.47 -0.04 33.79
N ILE A 48 -46.85 1.21 33.53
CA ILE A 48 -45.90 2.30 33.26
C ILE A 48 -45.18 2.66 34.56
N LEU A 49 -43.85 2.66 34.51
CA LEU A 49 -43.03 3.06 35.66
C LEU A 49 -43.25 4.53 36.04
N GLY A 50 -43.17 4.83 37.33
CA GLY A 50 -43.21 6.19 37.87
C GLY A 50 -41.88 6.95 37.68
N PRO A 51 -41.85 8.29 37.86
CA PRO A 51 -40.65 9.11 37.64
C PRO A 51 -39.45 8.70 38.51
N ASN A 52 -39.67 8.39 39.80
CA ASN A 52 -38.60 8.00 40.72
C ASN A 52 -38.08 6.59 40.40
N GLU A 53 -38.95 5.66 40.02
CA GLU A 53 -38.54 4.32 39.58
C GLU A 53 -37.68 4.38 38.31
N LYS A 54 -38.04 5.27 37.37
CA LYS A 54 -37.22 5.52 36.17
C LYS A 54 -35.84 6.06 36.54
N LYS A 55 -35.81 7.12 37.35
CA LYS A 55 -34.60 7.87 37.69
C LYS A 55 -33.65 7.07 38.61
N ASP A 56 -34.19 6.48 39.66
CA ASP A 56 -33.41 5.95 40.78
C ASP A 56 -33.11 4.44 40.63
N ILE A 57 -33.91 3.72 39.84
CA ILE A 57 -33.78 2.26 39.69
C ILE A 57 -33.48 1.88 38.23
N LEU A 58 -34.40 2.17 37.30
CA LEU A 58 -34.33 1.70 35.92
C LEU A 58 -33.06 2.19 35.20
N VAL A 59 -32.85 3.52 35.13
CA VAL A 59 -31.72 4.10 34.41
C VAL A 59 -30.38 3.64 35.00
N PRO A 60 -30.16 3.70 36.34
CA PRO A 60 -28.95 3.16 36.94
C PRO A 60 -28.75 1.66 36.70
N ALA A 61 -29.81 0.85 36.76
CA ALA A 61 -29.70 -0.60 36.54
C ALA A 61 -29.31 -0.91 35.09
N VAL A 62 -29.97 -0.32 34.09
CA VAL A 62 -29.64 -0.50 32.67
C VAL A 62 -28.23 0.01 32.37
N ARG A 63 -27.86 1.19 32.90
CA ARG A 63 -26.53 1.77 32.73
C ARG A 63 -25.44 0.83 33.25
N ASN A 64 -25.55 0.40 34.51
CA ASN A 64 -24.52 -0.40 35.15
C ASN A 64 -24.46 -1.84 34.62
N LEU A 65 -25.59 -2.40 34.17
CA LEU A 65 -25.62 -3.66 33.41
C LEU A 65 -24.65 -3.58 32.22
N PHE A 66 -24.82 -2.56 31.38
CA PHE A 66 -24.00 -2.38 30.18
C PHE A 66 -22.56 -1.94 30.47
N LEU A 67 -22.32 -1.13 31.51
CA LEU A 67 -20.95 -0.82 31.97
C LEU A 67 -20.19 -2.09 32.33
N LYS A 68 -20.81 -2.99 33.10
CA LYS A 68 -20.17 -4.23 33.55
C LYS A 68 -19.97 -5.25 32.45
N MET A 69 -20.91 -5.34 31.51
CA MET A 69 -20.74 -6.16 30.31
C MET A 69 -19.60 -5.70 29.39
N ARG A 70 -19.14 -4.45 29.50
CA ARG A 70 -18.00 -3.94 28.72
C ARG A 70 -16.65 -4.30 29.35
N SER A 71 -16.59 -4.41 30.67
CA SER A 71 -15.33 -4.62 31.42
C SER A 71 -15.00 -6.09 31.67
N GLU A 72 -16.02 -6.93 31.73
CA GLU A 72 -15.88 -8.36 32.01
C GLU A 72 -16.33 -9.09 30.72
N ASP A 73 -15.51 -10.02 30.20
CA ASP A 73 -15.99 -10.99 29.20
C ASP A 73 -17.30 -11.59 29.71
N GLN A 74 -18.23 -11.97 28.82
CA GLN A 74 -19.63 -12.38 29.05
C GLN A 74 -19.91 -13.43 30.17
N ILE A 75 -18.88 -13.87 30.87
CA ILE A 75 -18.82 -14.60 32.12
C ILE A 75 -19.74 -13.95 33.18
N GLY A 76 -21.00 -14.39 33.23
CA GLY A 76 -21.89 -14.09 34.35
C GLY A 76 -23.38 -13.98 34.04
N LEU A 77 -23.80 -13.95 32.78
CA LEU A 77 -25.23 -14.02 32.43
C LEU A 77 -25.64 -15.48 32.24
N THR A 78 -25.94 -16.19 33.33
CA THR A 78 -26.56 -17.53 33.31
C THR A 78 -28.09 -17.50 33.21
N MET A 79 -28.67 -16.30 33.22
CA MET A 79 -30.12 -16.11 33.13
C MET A 79 -30.61 -16.30 31.69
N THR A 80 -31.90 -16.59 31.54
CA THR A 80 -32.61 -16.63 30.25
C THR A 80 -33.56 -15.45 30.06
N GLU A 81 -33.83 -14.70 31.13
CA GLU A 81 -34.80 -13.61 31.15
C GLU A 81 -34.15 -12.30 31.56
N LEU A 82 -34.14 -11.34 30.64
CA LEU A 82 -33.76 -9.95 30.88
C LEU A 82 -34.94 -9.06 30.55
N TYR A 83 -35.28 -8.12 31.43
CA TYR A 83 -36.36 -7.17 31.22
C TYR A 83 -35.79 -5.79 30.86
N LEU A 84 -36.28 -5.21 29.77
CA LEU A 84 -35.88 -3.90 29.29
C LEU A 84 -37.13 -3.03 29.02
N PRO A 85 -37.01 -1.70 29.08
CA PRO A 85 -38.14 -0.81 28.90
C PRO A 85 -38.50 -0.62 27.42
N ASN A 86 -39.79 -0.60 27.10
CA ASN A 86 -40.29 -0.07 25.83
C ASN A 86 -40.35 1.48 25.86
N ARG A 87 -40.83 2.11 24.78
CA ARG A 87 -40.94 3.58 24.67
C ARG A 87 -41.88 4.25 25.66
N GLU A 88 -42.78 3.50 26.26
CA GLU A 88 -43.71 3.94 27.31
C GLU A 88 -43.13 3.70 28.72
N PHE A 89 -41.91 3.16 28.81
CA PHE A 89 -41.25 2.74 30.06
C PHE A 89 -41.98 1.60 30.79
N ILE A 90 -42.60 0.70 30.04
CA ILE A 90 -43.10 -0.57 30.52
C ILE A 90 -42.00 -1.63 30.31
N LEU A 91 -41.72 -2.42 31.33
CA LEU A 91 -40.70 -3.48 31.27
C LEU A 91 -41.25 -4.71 30.55
N HIS A 92 -40.55 -5.14 29.50
CA HIS A 92 -40.84 -6.37 28.76
C HIS A 92 -39.59 -7.23 28.63
N LEU A 93 -39.77 -8.51 28.32
CA LEU A 93 -38.65 -9.39 27.98
C LEU A 93 -37.86 -8.80 26.81
N SER A 94 -36.54 -8.68 26.97
CA SER A 94 -35.64 -8.07 26.00
C SER A 94 -35.80 -8.70 24.61
N LYS A 95 -35.91 -10.03 24.52
CA LYS A 95 -36.13 -10.77 23.26
C LYS A 95 -37.42 -10.43 22.50
N THR A 96 -38.42 -9.86 23.17
CA THR A 96 -39.69 -9.46 22.54
C THR A 96 -39.64 -8.04 22.00
N LEU A 97 -38.71 -7.23 22.48
CA LEU A 97 -38.57 -5.84 22.05
C LEU A 97 -37.87 -5.72 20.71
N ILE A 98 -38.24 -4.65 20.00
CA ILE A 98 -37.68 -4.26 18.73
C ILE A 98 -36.83 -3.00 18.94
N VAL A 99 -35.55 -3.09 18.60
CA VAL A 99 -34.61 -1.97 18.64
C VAL A 99 -34.67 -1.25 17.32
N SER A 100 -34.99 0.05 17.37
CA SER A 100 -34.82 0.94 16.23
C SER A 100 -33.35 1.34 16.11
N ASP A 101 -32.62 0.57 15.31
CA ASP A 101 -31.23 0.85 14.97
C ASP A 101 -31.09 1.72 13.70
N ASN A 102 -32.22 2.01 13.04
CA ASN A 102 -32.26 2.87 11.86
C ASN A 102 -33.55 3.68 11.80
N ASN A 103 -33.47 4.95 12.22
CA ASN A 103 -34.60 5.88 12.24
C ASN A 103 -35.25 6.07 10.86
N LYS A 104 -34.51 5.92 9.75
CA LYS A 104 -35.10 6.01 8.40
C LYS A 104 -35.99 4.81 8.10
N LEU A 105 -35.55 3.61 8.49
CA LEU A 105 -36.35 2.39 8.32
C LEU A 105 -37.59 2.42 9.21
N GLU A 106 -37.47 2.88 10.45
CA GLU A 106 -38.61 2.99 11.37
C GLU A 106 -39.69 3.94 10.82
N LYS A 107 -39.30 5.17 10.45
CA LYS A 107 -40.21 6.17 9.88
C LYS A 107 -40.89 5.67 8.61
N ARG A 108 -40.16 4.92 7.79
CA ARG A 108 -40.67 4.37 6.52
C ARG A 108 -41.57 3.16 6.71
N ALA A 109 -41.28 2.32 7.71
CA ALA A 109 -42.10 1.15 7.99
C ALA A 109 -43.45 1.56 8.59
N ASN A 110 -43.46 2.55 9.49
CA ASN A 110 -44.64 3.08 10.18
C ASN A 110 -45.65 1.99 10.63
N TYR A 111 -45.13 0.83 11.03
CA TYR A 111 -45.92 -0.39 11.26
C TYR A 111 -45.87 -0.81 12.73
N PHE A 112 -44.74 -0.57 13.39
CA PHE A 112 -44.51 -1.02 14.77
C PHE A 112 -45.02 0.02 15.76
N LYS A 113 -45.83 -0.43 16.72
CA LYS A 113 -46.33 0.39 17.83
C LYS A 113 -45.23 0.64 18.85
N ASP A 114 -45.32 1.77 19.56
CA ASP A 114 -44.37 2.14 20.61
C ASP A 114 -44.26 1.10 21.74
N GLU A 115 -45.33 0.36 22.01
CA GLU A 115 -45.36 -0.75 22.98
C GLU A 115 -44.34 -1.86 22.66
N SER A 116 -44.05 -2.09 21.38
CA SER A 116 -43.12 -3.12 20.90
C SER A 116 -41.68 -2.61 20.73
N LEU A 117 -41.50 -1.29 20.74
CA LEU A 117 -40.21 -0.65 20.49
C LEU A 117 -39.46 -0.40 21.80
N PHE A 118 -38.19 -0.78 21.84
CA PHE A 118 -37.29 -0.45 22.94
C PHE A 118 -37.22 1.07 23.17
N ALA A 119 -37.15 1.49 24.44
CA ALA A 119 -37.13 2.91 24.82
C ALA A 119 -36.06 3.72 24.07
N GLY A 120 -34.94 3.07 23.76
CA GLY A 120 -33.77 3.70 23.19
C GLY A 120 -32.85 4.28 24.27
N LEU A 121 -31.57 4.36 23.95
CA LEU A 121 -30.56 4.90 24.87
C LEU A 121 -30.75 6.41 25.10
N GLU A 122 -31.30 7.13 24.13
CA GLU A 122 -31.62 8.56 24.24
C GLU A 122 -32.67 8.84 25.32
N LYS A 123 -33.79 8.11 25.32
CA LYS A 123 -34.83 8.25 26.36
C LYS A 123 -34.34 7.85 27.75
N LEU A 124 -33.29 7.02 27.83
CA LEU A 124 -32.66 6.62 29.08
C LEU A 124 -31.51 7.55 29.52
N ASN A 125 -31.18 8.60 28.74
CA ASN A 125 -30.03 9.47 28.95
C ASN A 125 -28.68 8.74 28.96
N LEU A 126 -28.53 7.71 28.12
CA LEU A 126 -27.33 6.86 28.01
C LEU A 126 -26.59 6.98 26.68
N GLN A 127 -27.04 7.85 25.77
CA GLN A 127 -26.49 8.01 24.42
C GLN A 127 -25.04 8.52 24.38
N LEU A 128 -24.57 9.20 25.43
CA LEU A 128 -23.18 9.66 25.54
C LEU A 128 -22.23 8.53 25.96
N GLU A 129 -22.76 7.48 26.57
CA GLU A 129 -21.97 6.39 27.16
C GLU A 129 -21.96 5.14 26.30
N PHE A 130 -23.06 4.88 25.59
CA PHE A 130 -23.25 3.67 24.80
C PHE A 130 -23.85 3.95 23.42
N SER A 131 -23.47 3.12 22.45
CA SER A 131 -24.14 3.03 21.16
C SER A 131 -25.19 1.91 21.18
N ALA A 132 -26.20 1.98 20.30
CA ALA A 132 -27.22 0.94 20.19
C ALA A 132 -26.64 -0.46 19.90
N CYS A 133 -25.41 -0.53 19.38
CA CYS A 133 -24.67 -1.77 19.18
C CYS A 133 -24.34 -2.50 20.49
N ILE A 134 -24.40 -1.85 21.65
CA ILE A 134 -24.15 -2.52 22.94
C ILE A 134 -25.17 -3.65 23.22
N LEU A 135 -26.38 -3.52 22.69
CA LEU A 135 -27.42 -4.55 22.77
C LEU A 135 -27.06 -5.80 21.98
N LYS A 136 -26.11 -5.72 21.03
CA LYS A 136 -25.59 -6.89 20.30
C LYS A 136 -24.62 -7.72 21.15
N LEU A 137 -24.14 -7.20 22.28
CA LEU A 137 -23.30 -7.95 23.22
C LEU A 137 -24.12 -8.91 24.11
N LEU A 138 -25.45 -8.77 24.13
CA LEU A 138 -26.33 -9.65 24.88
C LEU A 138 -26.30 -11.08 24.29
N PRO A 139 -26.38 -12.12 25.14
CA PRO A 139 -26.54 -13.51 24.69
C PRO A 139 -27.75 -13.68 23.78
N ASN A 140 -27.69 -14.65 22.88
CA ASN A 140 -28.74 -14.88 21.88
C ASN A 140 -30.13 -15.13 22.50
N GLU A 141 -30.24 -15.76 23.69
CA GLU A 141 -31.54 -15.96 24.35
C GLU A 141 -32.18 -14.65 24.84
N MET A 142 -31.37 -13.60 25.07
CA MET A 142 -31.79 -12.31 25.61
C MET A 142 -31.77 -11.18 24.60
N LYS A 143 -31.15 -11.40 23.44
CA LYS A 143 -30.91 -10.35 22.45
C LYS A 143 -32.24 -9.85 21.87
N PRO A 144 -32.49 -8.53 21.88
CA PRO A 144 -33.68 -7.97 21.25
C PRO A 144 -33.61 -8.10 19.73
N LYS A 145 -34.77 -7.96 19.07
CA LYS A 145 -34.83 -7.98 17.60
C LYS A 145 -34.45 -6.60 17.06
N PHE A 146 -33.70 -6.53 15.96
CA PHE A 146 -33.29 -5.27 15.34
C PHE A 146 -34.11 -4.97 14.08
N LEU A 147 -34.55 -3.73 13.89
CA LEU A 147 -35.33 -3.34 12.70
C LEU A 147 -34.60 -3.63 11.39
N SER A 148 -33.29 -3.34 11.33
CA SER A 148 -32.47 -3.62 10.15
C SER A 148 -32.36 -5.11 9.78
N GLU A 149 -32.51 -6.01 10.76
CA GLU A 149 -32.49 -7.46 10.56
C GLU A 149 -33.88 -8.00 10.17
N MET A 150 -34.94 -7.39 10.72
CA MET A 150 -36.33 -7.80 10.49
C MET A 150 -36.89 -7.33 9.13
N LEU A 151 -36.57 -6.10 8.73
CA LEU A 151 -37.12 -5.47 7.53
C LEU A 151 -36.19 -5.71 6.33
N LYS A 152 -36.75 -6.28 5.27
CA LYS A 152 -36.03 -6.51 4.00
C LYS A 152 -36.55 -5.56 2.94
N GLU A 153 -35.67 -4.71 2.43
CA GLU A 153 -35.99 -3.86 1.30
C GLU A 153 -35.91 -4.62 -0.03
N LYS A 154 -36.96 -4.53 -0.85
CA LYS A 154 -37.01 -5.15 -2.19
C LYS A 154 -37.39 -4.15 -3.26
N LEU A 155 -36.90 -4.40 -4.48
CA LEU A 155 -37.26 -3.67 -5.69
C LEU A 155 -38.67 -4.10 -6.16
N LEU A 156 -39.55 -3.13 -6.39
CA LEU A 156 -40.91 -3.35 -6.91
C LEU A 156 -40.96 -3.19 -8.43
N LYS A 157 -40.60 -1.99 -8.90
CA LYS A 157 -40.62 -1.62 -10.32
C LYS A 157 -39.27 -1.06 -10.73
N SER A 158 -38.80 -1.52 -11.86
CA SER A 158 -37.65 -1.00 -12.58
C SER A 158 -37.94 -1.04 -14.07
N LEU A 159 -37.85 0.11 -14.73
CA LEU A 159 -37.94 0.22 -16.18
C LEU A 159 -36.51 0.26 -16.73
N GLU A 160 -36.06 -0.84 -17.32
CA GLU A 160 -34.71 -0.93 -17.89
C GLU A 160 -34.60 -0.03 -19.12
N CYS A 161 -33.46 0.66 -19.21
CA CYS A 161 -33.13 1.55 -20.32
C CYS A 161 -31.83 1.10 -20.98
N PRO A 162 -31.56 1.53 -22.22
CA PRO A 162 -30.25 1.35 -22.83
C PRO A 162 -29.14 1.87 -21.91
N PRO A 163 -27.98 1.21 -21.88
CA PRO A 163 -26.90 1.55 -20.95
C PRO A 163 -26.37 2.95 -21.23
N GLY A 164 -26.62 3.90 -20.32
CA GLY A 164 -26.07 5.25 -20.42
C GLY A 164 -24.57 5.28 -20.20
N ASP A 165 -23.89 6.28 -20.78
CA ASP A 165 -22.42 6.38 -20.80
C ASP A 165 -21.80 6.26 -19.41
N LYS A 166 -22.37 6.93 -18.40
CA LYS A 166 -21.87 6.88 -17.01
C LYS A 166 -21.98 5.50 -16.37
N ILE A 167 -23.04 4.76 -16.68
CA ILE A 167 -23.23 3.38 -16.17
C ILE A 167 -22.18 2.46 -16.82
N GLN A 168 -21.90 2.66 -18.12
CA GLN A 168 -20.86 1.91 -18.82
C GLN A 168 -19.48 2.23 -18.25
N MET A 169 -19.16 3.51 -18.06
CA MET A 169 -17.92 3.95 -17.41
C MET A 169 -17.76 3.30 -16.04
N LEU A 170 -18.80 3.31 -15.19
CA LEU A 170 -18.75 2.66 -13.88
C LEU A 170 -18.52 1.15 -13.99
N SER A 171 -19.20 0.50 -14.93
CA SER A 171 -19.05 -0.94 -15.15
C SER A 171 -17.66 -1.34 -15.66
N GLN A 172 -16.99 -0.47 -16.41
CA GLN A 172 -15.61 -0.68 -16.86
C GLN A 172 -14.64 -0.40 -15.72
N PHE A 173 -14.83 0.71 -15.01
CA PHE A 173 -13.99 1.16 -13.91
C PHE A 173 -13.84 0.12 -12.80
N VAL A 174 -14.95 -0.47 -12.33
CA VAL A 174 -14.89 -1.47 -11.24
C VAL A 174 -14.17 -2.76 -11.63
N LYS A 175 -13.96 -3.00 -12.93
CA LYS A 175 -13.23 -4.17 -13.46
C LYS A 175 -11.75 -3.88 -13.68
N THR A 176 -11.29 -2.65 -13.48
CA THR A 176 -9.88 -2.29 -13.65
C THR A 176 -9.03 -2.92 -12.53
N PRO A 177 -7.80 -3.36 -12.83
CA PRO A 177 -6.88 -3.89 -11.81
C PRO A 177 -6.64 -2.88 -10.67
N LYS A 178 -6.50 -1.59 -11.01
CA LYS A 178 -6.28 -0.49 -10.05
C LYS A 178 -7.42 -0.36 -9.04
N PHE A 179 -8.68 -0.49 -9.48
CA PHE A 179 -9.83 -0.48 -8.57
C PHE A 179 -9.83 -1.70 -7.63
N ILE A 180 -9.56 -2.89 -8.18
CA ILE A 180 -9.55 -4.14 -7.41
C ILE A 180 -8.43 -4.09 -6.36
N GLU A 181 -7.24 -3.65 -6.74
CA GLU A 181 -6.10 -3.44 -5.85
C GLU A 181 -6.43 -2.44 -4.74
N GLY A 182 -7.00 -1.29 -5.08
CA GLY A 182 -7.46 -0.29 -4.11
C GLY A 182 -8.50 -0.85 -3.14
N LEU A 183 -9.47 -1.63 -3.62
CA LEU A 183 -10.46 -2.29 -2.77
C LEU A 183 -9.82 -3.32 -1.82
N LEU A 184 -8.93 -4.17 -2.32
CA LEU A 184 -8.21 -5.16 -1.51
C LEU A 184 -7.34 -4.47 -0.46
N ARG A 185 -6.70 -3.36 -0.80
CA ARG A 185 -5.94 -2.51 0.12
C ARG A 185 -6.78 -1.99 1.28
N LEU A 186 -8.00 -1.49 1.01
CA LEU A 186 -8.95 -1.09 2.07
C LEU A 186 -9.34 -2.24 2.98
N VAL A 187 -9.59 -3.41 2.39
CA VAL A 187 -9.96 -4.63 3.12
C VAL A 187 -8.78 -5.12 4.00
N PHE A 188 -7.54 -4.94 3.54
CA PHE A 188 -6.33 -5.28 4.30
C PHE A 188 -6.11 -4.34 5.48
N ASP A 189 -6.19 -3.02 5.25
CA ASP A 189 -6.03 -1.99 6.27
C ASP A 189 -7.02 -2.17 7.43
N GLU A 190 -8.27 -2.50 7.09
CA GLU A 190 -9.30 -2.79 8.09
C GLU A 190 -8.93 -4.01 8.96
N LYS A 191 -8.41 -5.09 8.38
CA LYS A 191 -7.95 -6.27 9.15
C LYS A 191 -6.90 -5.86 10.16
N ILE A 192 -5.88 -5.15 9.71
CA ILE A 192 -4.78 -4.69 10.56
C ILE A 192 -5.31 -3.87 11.74
N LYS A 193 -6.17 -2.89 11.46
CA LYS A 193 -6.78 -2.01 12.47
C LYS A 193 -7.67 -2.75 13.47
N GLN A 194 -8.28 -3.87 13.07
CA GLN A 194 -9.04 -4.72 14.00
C GLN A 194 -8.09 -5.51 14.91
N THR A 195 -7.05 -6.16 14.37
CA THR A 195 -6.09 -6.94 15.16
C THR A 195 -5.24 -6.11 16.12
N SER A 196 -4.87 -4.88 15.75
CA SER A 196 -4.10 -4.00 16.65
C SER A 196 -4.89 -3.60 17.91
N LYS A 197 -6.23 -3.63 17.86
CA LYS A 197 -7.10 -3.44 19.03
C LYS A 197 -7.17 -4.66 19.95
N PHE A 198 -6.89 -5.87 19.44
CA PHE A 198 -7.04 -7.13 20.17
C PHE A 198 -5.72 -7.86 20.47
N GLY A 199 -4.56 -7.25 20.16
CA GLY A 199 -3.25 -7.79 20.54
C GLY A 199 -2.89 -9.13 19.89
N MET A 200 -3.41 -9.40 18.69
CA MET A 200 -3.17 -10.65 17.95
C MET A 200 -1.97 -10.58 17.00
N ASP A 201 -1.39 -11.76 16.73
CA ASP A 201 -0.19 -11.98 15.92
C ASP A 201 -0.36 -11.50 14.47
N THR A 202 0.57 -10.67 13.97
CA THR A 202 0.48 -9.95 12.68
C THR A 202 0.40 -10.85 11.45
N LYS A 203 0.83 -12.12 11.56
CA LYS A 203 0.77 -13.12 10.48
C LYS A 203 -0.65 -13.60 10.16
N ALA A 204 -1.58 -13.54 11.11
CA ALA A 204 -2.98 -13.91 10.90
C ALA A 204 -3.79 -12.85 10.11
N CYS A 205 -3.20 -11.67 9.85
CA CYS A 205 -3.86 -10.54 9.19
C CYS A 205 -3.72 -10.53 7.67
N LEU A 206 -2.91 -11.42 7.10
CA LEU A 206 -2.74 -11.50 5.66
C LEU A 206 -4.08 -11.85 4.99
N LEU A 207 -4.36 -11.19 3.86
CA LEU A 207 -5.48 -11.57 3.02
C LEU A 207 -5.15 -12.90 2.38
N ASP A 208 -5.91 -13.94 2.68
CA ASP A 208 -5.73 -15.23 2.05
C ASP A 208 -6.06 -15.13 0.54
N GLU A 209 -5.37 -15.91 -0.28
CA GLU A 209 -5.52 -15.89 -1.74
C GLU A 209 -6.93 -16.27 -2.20
N GLN A 210 -7.63 -17.15 -1.47
CA GLN A 210 -9.03 -17.49 -1.70
C GLN A 210 -9.98 -16.31 -1.40
N GLU A 211 -9.74 -15.53 -0.35
CA GLU A 211 -10.53 -14.32 -0.05
C GLU A 211 -10.34 -13.26 -1.15
N GLN A 212 -9.11 -13.07 -1.61
CA GLN A 212 -8.79 -12.15 -2.72
C GLN A 212 -9.47 -12.58 -4.03
N ASN A 213 -9.33 -13.86 -4.39
CA ASN A 213 -9.96 -14.44 -5.57
C ASN A 213 -11.50 -14.38 -5.48
N ARG A 214 -12.07 -14.59 -4.28
CA ARG A 214 -13.51 -14.45 -4.04
C ARG A 214 -13.98 -13.02 -4.28
N ILE A 215 -13.29 -12.02 -3.71
CA ILE A 215 -13.65 -10.59 -3.86
C ILE A 215 -13.53 -10.18 -5.33
N SER A 216 -12.41 -10.50 -5.97
CA SER A 216 -12.15 -10.18 -7.39
C SER A 216 -13.20 -10.80 -8.32
N LYS A 217 -13.53 -12.09 -8.10
CA LYS A 217 -14.58 -12.77 -8.86
C LYS A 217 -15.97 -12.18 -8.64
N GLN A 218 -16.31 -11.78 -7.41
CA GLN A 218 -17.61 -11.15 -7.12
C GLN A 218 -17.73 -9.76 -7.73
N ILE A 219 -16.67 -8.96 -7.71
CA ILE A 219 -16.64 -7.65 -8.40
C ILE A 219 -16.76 -7.84 -9.91
N GLY A 220 -15.99 -8.77 -10.50
CA GLY A 220 -16.05 -9.05 -11.93
C GLY A 220 -17.44 -9.50 -12.41
N ASN A 221 -18.17 -10.24 -11.58
CA ASN A 221 -19.53 -10.71 -11.85
C ASN A 221 -20.64 -9.69 -11.51
N THR A 222 -20.29 -8.53 -10.97
CA THR A 222 -21.27 -7.50 -10.62
C THR A 222 -21.77 -6.78 -11.87
N GLN A 223 -23.09 -6.63 -11.98
CA GLN A 223 -23.74 -5.96 -13.11
C GLN A 223 -24.28 -4.59 -12.71
N PHE A 224 -24.15 -3.62 -13.60
CA PHE A 224 -24.71 -2.29 -13.44
C PHE A 224 -25.79 -2.08 -14.50
N LYS A 225 -27.01 -1.76 -14.07
CA LYS A 225 -28.17 -1.58 -14.95
C LYS A 225 -28.68 -0.16 -14.90
N HIS A 226 -28.90 0.42 -16.08
CA HIS A 226 -29.54 1.73 -16.22
C HIS A 226 -31.06 1.58 -16.18
N VAL A 227 -31.73 2.38 -15.34
CA VAL A 227 -33.19 2.40 -15.23
C VAL A 227 -33.72 3.84 -15.20
N SER A 228 -34.89 4.07 -15.78
CA SER A 228 -35.54 5.41 -15.78
C SER A 228 -36.27 5.72 -14.47
N GLY A 229 -36.63 4.68 -13.70
CA GLY A 229 -37.33 4.82 -12.44
C GLY A 229 -37.09 3.62 -11.55
N LEU A 230 -36.96 3.88 -10.25
CA LEU A 230 -36.67 2.85 -9.27
C LEU A 230 -37.52 3.04 -8.00
N GLU A 231 -38.39 2.06 -7.75
CA GLU A 231 -39.27 2.02 -6.59
C GLU A 231 -39.00 0.79 -5.75
N THR A 232 -38.89 1.00 -4.44
CA THR A 232 -38.60 -0.04 -3.44
C THR A 232 -39.69 -0.08 -2.39
N ALA A 233 -39.92 -1.22 -1.76
CA ALA A 233 -40.77 -1.35 -0.58
C ALA A 233 -40.10 -2.20 0.49
N LEU A 234 -40.56 -2.01 1.73
CA LEU A 234 -40.13 -2.80 2.87
C LEU A 234 -41.02 -4.03 3.02
N PHE A 235 -40.38 -5.16 3.30
CA PHE A 235 -41.06 -6.42 3.54
C PHE A 235 -40.75 -6.90 4.95
N PHE A 236 -41.78 -7.31 5.66
CA PHE A 236 -41.71 -7.97 6.97
C PHE A 236 -42.29 -9.37 6.84
N GLU A 237 -41.52 -10.40 7.23
CA GLU A 237 -41.93 -11.82 7.13
C GLU A 237 -42.48 -12.25 5.75
N GLY A 238 -42.00 -11.58 4.69
CA GLY A 238 -42.41 -11.87 3.31
C GLY A 238 -43.63 -11.07 2.83
N GLN A 239 -44.33 -10.37 3.71
CA GLN A 239 -45.43 -9.46 3.37
C GLN A 239 -44.89 -8.05 3.12
N GLN A 240 -45.43 -7.36 2.12
CA GLN A 240 -45.10 -5.96 1.85
C GLN A 240 -45.79 -5.07 2.89
N LEU A 241 -45.06 -4.14 3.48
CA LEU A 241 -45.65 -3.12 4.36
C LEU A 241 -46.35 -2.06 3.50
N GLU A 242 -47.63 -1.81 3.78
CA GLU A 242 -48.41 -0.75 3.15
C GLU A 242 -47.74 0.61 3.40
N GLU A 243 -47.84 1.52 2.43
CA GLU A 243 -47.21 2.86 2.45
C GLU A 243 -45.67 2.90 2.53
N SER A 244 -44.98 1.76 2.62
CA SER A 244 -43.51 1.72 2.68
C SER A 244 -42.79 1.94 1.34
N THR A 245 -43.50 2.37 0.30
CA THR A 245 -42.94 2.53 -1.06
C THR A 245 -42.11 3.81 -1.15
N GLU A 246 -40.88 3.70 -1.64
CA GLU A 246 -39.95 4.83 -1.76
C GLU A 246 -39.24 4.82 -3.12
N LYS A 247 -39.17 5.99 -3.76
CA LYS A 247 -38.38 6.23 -4.98
C LYS A 247 -36.91 6.43 -4.61
N LYS A 248 -36.00 5.74 -5.30
CA LYS A 248 -34.56 5.83 -5.03
C LYS A 248 -33.77 6.12 -6.30
N LYS A 249 -32.55 6.67 -6.13
CA LYS A 249 -31.62 6.95 -7.22
C LYS A 249 -30.77 5.73 -7.61
N ALA A 250 -30.51 4.85 -6.64
CA ALA A 250 -29.82 3.59 -6.87
C ALA A 250 -30.23 2.51 -5.86
N PHE A 251 -30.12 1.24 -6.25
CA PHE A 251 -30.44 0.10 -5.40
C PHE A 251 -29.62 -1.15 -5.78
N VAL A 252 -29.28 -1.96 -4.78
CA VAL A 252 -28.46 -3.17 -4.95
C VAL A 252 -29.26 -4.41 -4.60
N LYS A 253 -29.37 -5.33 -5.55
CA LYS A 253 -30.09 -6.61 -5.43
C LYS A 253 -29.12 -7.77 -5.62
N SER A 254 -29.23 -8.81 -4.78
CA SER A 254 -28.55 -10.09 -5.06
C SER A 254 -29.36 -10.91 -6.04
N VAL A 255 -28.67 -11.57 -6.96
CA VAL A 255 -29.22 -12.56 -7.88
C VAL A 255 -28.44 -13.86 -7.71
N LYS A 256 -29.15 -14.99 -7.66
CA LYS A 256 -28.50 -16.31 -7.71
C LYS A 256 -28.29 -16.68 -9.17
N ILE A 257 -27.04 -16.92 -9.56
CA ILE A 257 -26.66 -17.44 -10.88
C ILE A 257 -25.98 -18.78 -10.61
N GLY A 258 -26.71 -19.87 -10.84
CA GLY A 258 -26.32 -21.21 -10.37
C GLY A 258 -26.18 -21.24 -8.84
N ASP A 259 -25.06 -21.79 -8.36
CA ASP A 259 -24.71 -21.83 -6.93
C ASP A 259 -24.05 -20.54 -6.42
N THR A 260 -23.72 -19.62 -7.33
CA THR A 260 -23.02 -18.37 -6.97
C THR A 260 -23.98 -17.20 -6.80
N LYS A 261 -23.75 -16.41 -5.75
CA LYS A 261 -24.46 -15.16 -5.49
C LYS A 261 -23.75 -14.02 -6.23
N SER A 262 -24.45 -13.42 -7.17
CA SER A 262 -24.01 -12.22 -7.90
C SER A 262 -24.81 -11.00 -7.47
N TRP A 263 -24.30 -9.81 -7.77
CA TRP A 263 -24.92 -8.55 -7.39
C TRP A 263 -25.27 -7.73 -8.63
N ILE A 264 -26.45 -7.11 -8.61
CA ILE A 264 -26.90 -6.16 -9.62
C ILE A 264 -27.16 -4.82 -8.93
N MET A 265 -26.51 -3.77 -9.41
CA MET A 265 -26.75 -2.40 -8.99
C MET A 265 -27.56 -1.68 -10.08
N TYR A 266 -28.76 -1.25 -9.72
CA TYR A 266 -29.63 -0.44 -10.56
C TYR A 266 -29.35 1.03 -10.27
N CYS A 267 -29.12 1.82 -11.31
CA CYS A 267 -28.81 3.25 -11.22
C CYS A 267 -29.72 4.06 -12.15
N ILE A 268 -30.18 5.20 -11.67
CA ILE A 268 -30.84 6.22 -12.49
C ILE A 268 -29.80 7.24 -12.93
N ASP A 269 -29.76 7.57 -14.23
CA ASP A 269 -29.06 8.75 -14.74
C ASP A 269 -30.07 9.78 -15.25
N ASN A 270 -30.15 10.92 -14.55
CA ASN A 270 -31.04 12.04 -14.90
C ASN A 270 -30.36 13.07 -15.82
N GLY A 271 -29.19 12.76 -16.39
CA GLY A 271 -28.43 13.70 -17.21
C GLY A 271 -27.68 14.78 -16.41
N CYS A 272 -27.54 14.61 -15.09
CA CYS A 272 -26.77 15.53 -14.25
C CYS A 272 -25.25 15.43 -14.49
N HIS A 273 -24.45 16.33 -13.91
CA HIS A 273 -23.00 16.25 -14.01
C HIS A 273 -22.47 14.94 -13.38
N LEU A 274 -21.31 14.44 -13.83
CA LEU A 274 -20.74 13.17 -13.37
C LEU A 274 -20.59 13.14 -11.84
N GLN A 275 -20.06 14.20 -11.24
CA GLN A 275 -19.83 14.27 -9.79
C GLN A 275 -21.15 14.21 -8.99
N ASP A 276 -22.19 14.92 -9.42
CA ASP A 276 -23.51 14.85 -8.77
C ASP A 276 -24.11 13.45 -8.90
N TRP A 277 -23.90 12.80 -10.04
CA TRP A 277 -24.34 11.44 -10.26
C TRP A 277 -23.60 10.45 -9.35
N LEU A 278 -22.28 10.55 -9.21
CA LEU A 278 -21.49 9.73 -8.28
C LEU A 278 -21.95 9.88 -6.84
N ASN A 279 -22.19 11.12 -6.38
CA ASN A 279 -22.74 11.41 -5.05
C ASN A 279 -24.13 10.77 -4.85
N ASN A 280 -24.97 10.77 -5.89
CA ASN A 280 -26.30 10.15 -5.84
C ASN A 280 -26.25 8.62 -5.69
N ILE A 281 -25.23 7.96 -6.22
CA ILE A 281 -25.10 6.50 -6.19
C ILE A 281 -24.18 5.99 -5.05
N GLN A 282 -23.38 6.87 -4.44
CA GLN A 282 -22.34 6.53 -3.46
C GLN A 282 -22.83 5.61 -2.35
N LEU A 283 -23.97 5.93 -1.71
CA LEU A 283 -24.48 5.11 -0.60
C LEU A 283 -24.90 3.69 -1.04
N ALA A 284 -25.40 3.55 -2.26
CA ALA A 284 -25.71 2.23 -2.81
C ALA A 284 -24.42 1.47 -3.16
N PHE A 285 -23.40 2.17 -3.65
CA PHE A 285 -22.10 1.61 -3.96
C PHE A 285 -21.35 1.13 -2.71
N VAL A 286 -21.35 1.90 -1.61
CA VAL A 286 -20.82 1.45 -0.31
C VAL A 286 -21.49 0.14 0.12
N LYS A 287 -22.83 0.09 0.08
CA LYS A 287 -23.60 -1.12 0.44
C LYS A 287 -23.28 -2.30 -0.47
N LEU A 288 -22.98 -2.07 -1.75
CA LEU A 288 -22.54 -3.11 -2.68
C LEU A 288 -21.19 -3.69 -2.24
N LEU A 289 -20.21 -2.84 -1.95
CA LEU A 289 -18.87 -3.26 -1.55
C LEU A 289 -18.89 -4.00 -0.20
N GLU A 290 -19.61 -3.49 0.80
CA GLU A 290 -19.79 -4.17 2.10
C GLU A 290 -20.36 -5.60 1.93
N LYS A 291 -21.31 -5.77 1.01
CA LYS A 291 -21.92 -7.07 0.71
C LYS A 291 -20.98 -8.02 -0.02
N ILE A 292 -20.07 -7.50 -0.85
CA ILE A 292 -19.07 -8.29 -1.58
C ILE A 292 -17.93 -8.73 -0.66
N THR A 293 -17.41 -7.81 0.15
CA THR A 293 -16.35 -8.12 1.10
C THR A 293 -16.85 -9.02 2.23
N ASN A 294 -18.17 -9.12 2.43
CA ASN A 294 -18.82 -9.93 3.47
C ASN A 294 -18.39 -9.49 4.88
N ARG A 295 -18.02 -8.21 5.02
CA ARG A 295 -17.64 -7.60 6.29
C ARG A 295 -18.75 -6.67 6.73
N GLY A 296 -19.37 -7.02 7.85
CA GLY A 296 -20.31 -6.15 8.52
C GLY A 296 -19.54 -5.04 9.23
N LEU A 297 -19.54 -3.83 8.65
CA LEU A 297 -18.97 -2.57 9.17
C LEU A 297 -17.43 -2.60 9.32
N HIS A 298 -16.61 -1.77 8.67
CA HIS A 298 -16.69 -0.35 8.37
C HIS A 298 -15.66 -0.03 7.26
N ILE A 299 -15.94 -0.36 5.99
CA ILE A 299 -15.17 0.34 4.93
C ILE A 299 -15.56 1.81 5.07
N ASN A 300 -14.62 2.63 5.54
CA ASN A 300 -14.89 4.03 5.82
C ASN A 300 -15.51 4.64 4.55
N GLN A 301 -16.69 5.25 4.68
CA GLN A 301 -17.42 5.82 3.55
C GLN A 301 -16.56 6.85 2.79
N VAL A 302 -15.62 7.48 3.51
CA VAL A 302 -14.59 8.38 2.94
C VAL A 302 -13.68 7.63 1.97
N TYR A 303 -13.21 6.43 2.31
CA TYR A 303 -12.32 5.68 1.42
C TYR A 303 -13.04 5.10 0.20
N VAL A 304 -14.30 4.65 0.37
CA VAL A 304 -15.14 4.27 -0.77
C VAL A 304 -15.42 5.47 -1.67
N HIS A 305 -15.57 6.67 -1.08
CA HIS A 305 -15.70 7.91 -1.84
C HIS A 305 -14.47 8.13 -2.71
N ILE A 306 -13.26 7.99 -2.16
CA ILE A 306 -11.98 8.11 -2.89
C ILE A 306 -11.93 7.14 -4.08
N LEU A 307 -12.28 5.86 -3.86
CA LEU A 307 -12.33 4.88 -4.95
C LEU A 307 -13.33 5.32 -6.03
N LEU A 308 -14.58 5.59 -5.66
CA LEU A 308 -15.64 5.92 -6.61
C LEU A 308 -15.36 7.21 -7.40
N HIS A 309 -14.73 8.21 -6.78
CA HIS A 309 -14.41 9.50 -7.42
C HIS A 309 -13.13 9.46 -8.26
N SER A 310 -12.41 8.34 -8.25
CA SER A 310 -11.25 8.10 -9.14
C SER A 310 -11.66 7.36 -10.42
N ILE A 311 -12.96 7.36 -10.75
CA ILE A 311 -13.51 6.75 -11.97
C ILE A 311 -12.92 7.35 -13.26
N THR A 312 -12.55 8.63 -13.24
CA THR A 312 -11.94 9.32 -14.40
C THR A 312 -10.45 9.03 -14.56
N ASP A 313 -9.78 8.73 -13.45
CA ASP A 313 -8.34 8.46 -13.40
C ASP A 313 -8.05 7.43 -12.29
N PRO A 314 -8.09 6.13 -12.63
CA PRO A 314 -7.87 5.05 -11.68
C PRO A 314 -6.43 4.98 -11.14
N ASP A 315 -5.44 5.59 -11.81
CA ASP A 315 -4.04 5.52 -11.39
C ASP A 315 -3.79 6.33 -10.12
N LEU A 316 -4.58 7.39 -9.91
CA LEU A 316 -4.55 8.21 -8.68
C LEU A 316 -5.08 7.49 -7.44
N ILE A 317 -5.65 6.27 -7.57
CA ILE A 317 -6.19 5.54 -6.42
C ILE A 317 -5.09 5.28 -5.39
N SER A 318 -3.91 4.82 -5.79
CA SER A 318 -2.84 4.52 -4.83
C SER A 318 -2.43 5.79 -4.07
N ASP A 319 -2.09 6.86 -4.79
CA ASP A 319 -1.63 8.12 -4.21
C ASP A 319 -2.66 8.73 -3.24
N LYS A 320 -3.96 8.67 -3.59
CA LYS A 320 -5.03 9.16 -2.72
C LYS A 320 -5.18 8.31 -1.46
N LEU A 321 -4.96 6.99 -1.54
CA LEU A 321 -4.97 6.12 -0.36
C LEU A 321 -3.71 6.32 0.49
N ASP A 322 -2.56 6.60 -0.14
CA ASP A 322 -1.29 6.93 0.53
C ASP A 322 -1.43 8.23 1.35
N ASN A 323 -2.06 9.26 0.79
CA ASN A 323 -2.35 10.52 1.49
C ASN A 323 -3.25 10.36 2.72
N GLU A 324 -4.07 9.30 2.75
CA GLU A 324 -4.94 8.95 3.88
C GLU A 324 -4.27 7.96 4.87
N GLU A 325 -2.96 7.75 4.73
CA GLU A 325 -2.14 6.87 5.57
C GLU A 325 -2.66 5.41 5.63
N ILE A 326 -3.30 4.94 4.55
CA ILE A 326 -3.83 3.58 4.46
C ILE A 326 -2.67 2.63 4.20
N VAL A 327 -2.62 1.49 4.90
CA VAL A 327 -1.49 0.55 4.74
C VAL A 327 -1.41 0.02 3.31
N GLN A 328 -0.21 -0.01 2.72
CA GLN A 328 0.02 -0.57 1.39
C GLN A 328 -0.13 -2.10 1.42
N LEU A 329 -0.85 -2.63 0.43
CA LEU A 329 -0.98 -4.07 0.22
C LEU A 329 0.33 -4.61 -0.35
N HIS A 330 1.22 -5.13 0.51
CA HIS A 330 2.40 -5.87 0.04
C HIS A 330 1.95 -7.27 -0.37
N TYR A 331 1.82 -7.49 -1.69
CA TYR A 331 1.54 -8.81 -2.25
C TYR A 331 2.59 -9.82 -1.78
N ALA A 332 2.13 -10.97 -1.28
CA ALA A 332 2.98 -12.17 -1.18
C ALA A 332 3.09 -12.91 -2.53
N ASN A 333 2.27 -12.57 -3.52
CA ASN A 333 2.13 -13.30 -4.79
C ASN A 333 2.31 -12.39 -6.02
N VAL A 334 3.40 -11.64 -6.06
CA VAL A 334 4.01 -11.31 -7.34
C VAL A 334 5.36 -12.00 -7.27
N SER A 335 5.42 -13.24 -7.79
CA SER A 335 6.64 -13.61 -8.50
C SER A 335 6.65 -12.75 -9.75
N GLU A 336 6.98 -11.46 -9.59
CA GLU A 336 7.97 -10.89 -10.48
C GLU A 336 9.07 -11.93 -10.40
N ASP A 337 9.30 -12.65 -11.49
CA ASP A 337 10.37 -13.63 -11.52
C ASP A 337 11.61 -12.88 -11.02
N ILE A 338 11.96 -13.12 -9.75
CA ILE A 338 13.12 -12.52 -9.09
C ILE A 338 14.38 -12.89 -9.90
N TYR A 339 14.22 -13.91 -10.75
CA TYR A 339 15.15 -14.42 -11.70
C TYR A 339 14.93 -13.79 -13.08
N PRO A 340 16.00 -13.27 -13.71
CA PRO A 340 15.92 -12.74 -15.07
C PRO A 340 15.58 -13.84 -16.07
N ASP A 341 14.90 -13.52 -17.18
CA ASP A 341 14.56 -14.51 -18.20
C ASP A 341 15.83 -15.13 -18.83
N PRO A 342 15.93 -16.47 -18.96
CA PRO A 342 17.01 -17.10 -19.71
C PRO A 342 17.03 -16.59 -21.16
N GLY A 343 18.21 -16.30 -21.69
CA GLY A 343 18.38 -15.67 -23.01
C GLY A 343 18.56 -14.15 -22.99
N THR A 344 18.31 -13.50 -21.85
CA THR A 344 18.58 -12.06 -21.68
C THR A 344 20.04 -11.79 -21.30
N TYR A 345 20.55 -10.60 -21.61
CA TYR A 345 21.93 -10.23 -21.29
C TYR A 345 22.12 -9.96 -19.79
N VAL A 346 23.25 -10.41 -19.25
CA VAL A 346 23.68 -10.08 -17.89
C VAL A 346 24.20 -8.65 -17.86
N PRO A 347 23.59 -7.75 -17.07
CA PRO A 347 24.06 -6.37 -16.93
C PRO A 347 25.52 -6.31 -16.48
N PRO A 348 26.35 -5.38 -17.01
CA PRO A 348 27.73 -5.18 -16.58
C PRO A 348 27.88 -4.96 -15.07
N SER A 349 26.86 -4.37 -14.45
CA SER A 349 26.80 -4.16 -13.00
C SER A 349 26.81 -5.46 -12.19
N LEU A 350 26.50 -6.62 -12.78
CA LEU A 350 26.49 -7.92 -12.10
C LEU A 350 27.67 -8.81 -12.48
N HIS A 351 28.51 -8.40 -13.44
CA HIS A 351 29.68 -9.18 -13.89
C HIS A 351 30.67 -9.46 -12.75
N TYR A 352 30.74 -8.60 -11.73
CA TYR A 352 31.59 -8.83 -10.56
C TYR A 352 31.19 -10.05 -9.71
N LEU A 353 29.96 -10.55 -9.86
CA LEU A 353 29.46 -11.74 -9.19
C LEU A 353 29.76 -13.03 -9.97
N LEU A 354 30.18 -12.90 -11.23
CA LEU A 354 30.44 -14.04 -12.11
C LEU A 354 31.74 -14.72 -11.71
N ASP A 355 31.64 -16.00 -11.39
CA ASP A 355 32.77 -16.84 -11.00
C ASP A 355 32.81 -18.10 -11.87
N ASN A 356 33.96 -18.32 -12.52
CA ASN A 356 34.25 -19.49 -13.37
C ASN A 356 35.24 -20.44 -12.67
N SER A 357 35.35 -20.38 -11.34
CA SER A 357 36.19 -21.33 -10.61
C SER A 357 35.41 -22.63 -10.41
N PHE A 358 35.31 -23.43 -11.48
CA PHE A 358 34.82 -24.82 -11.55
C PHE A 358 33.91 -25.25 -10.37
N SER A 359 32.80 -24.55 -10.21
CA SER A 359 31.92 -24.75 -9.05
C SER A 359 30.82 -25.71 -9.46
N ASN A 360 30.73 -26.88 -8.82
CA ASN A 360 29.62 -27.85 -8.96
C ASN A 360 28.29 -27.17 -9.31
N LEU A 361 27.92 -27.21 -10.60
CA LEU A 361 26.68 -26.65 -11.12
C LEU A 361 25.55 -27.63 -10.80
N LYS A 362 24.49 -27.13 -10.16
CA LYS A 362 23.32 -27.93 -9.84
C LYS A 362 22.23 -27.69 -10.87
N VAL A 363 21.39 -28.70 -11.08
CA VAL A 363 20.17 -28.56 -11.88
C VAL A 363 19.32 -27.43 -11.29
N ASN A 364 18.82 -26.55 -12.16
CA ASN A 364 18.13 -25.30 -11.88
C ASN A 364 18.99 -24.12 -11.38
N ASP A 365 20.32 -24.23 -11.33
CA ASP A 365 21.16 -23.05 -11.05
C ASP A 365 21.03 -22.02 -12.19
N TYR A 366 20.87 -20.74 -11.83
CA TYR A 366 21.02 -19.62 -12.77
C TYR A 366 22.50 -19.31 -12.97
N VAL A 367 22.93 -19.29 -14.22
CA VAL A 367 24.31 -19.10 -14.64
C VAL A 367 24.38 -18.06 -15.75
N ALA A 368 25.58 -17.60 -16.04
CA ALA A 368 25.85 -16.71 -17.15
C ALA A 368 26.73 -17.43 -18.18
N VAL A 369 26.33 -17.39 -19.45
CA VAL A 369 27.06 -17.99 -20.56
C VAL A 369 27.83 -16.89 -21.30
N LEU A 370 29.13 -17.11 -21.51
CA LEU A 370 29.98 -16.20 -22.27
C LEU A 370 29.69 -16.32 -23.78
N LEU A 371 29.30 -15.21 -24.41
CA LEU A 371 29.00 -15.11 -25.83
C LEU A 371 30.21 -14.67 -26.66
N TYR A 372 30.90 -13.61 -26.21
CA TYR A 372 32.07 -13.04 -26.87
C TYR A 372 33.15 -12.73 -25.83
N GLU A 373 34.40 -13.09 -26.13
CA GLU A 373 35.57 -12.73 -25.33
C GLU A 373 35.96 -11.27 -25.56
N GLU A 374 36.72 -10.69 -24.63
CA GLU A 374 37.23 -9.33 -24.77
C GLU A 374 38.18 -9.25 -25.98
N GLU A 375 37.75 -8.56 -27.04
CA GLU A 375 38.56 -8.37 -28.25
C GLU A 375 38.72 -6.88 -28.57
N GLU A 376 39.93 -6.50 -28.97
CA GLU A 376 40.22 -5.18 -29.51
C GLU A 376 39.86 -5.19 -31.00
N ASN A 377 38.81 -4.44 -31.37
CA ASN A 377 38.41 -4.39 -32.77
C ASN A 377 39.42 -3.59 -33.61
N ASN A 378 39.36 -3.72 -34.94
CA ASN A 378 40.26 -3.05 -35.89
C ASN A 378 40.24 -1.50 -35.81
N THR A 379 39.36 -0.91 -34.99
CA THR A 379 39.25 0.53 -34.73
C THR A 379 39.84 0.96 -33.37
N GLY A 380 40.43 0.02 -32.61
CA GLY A 380 41.00 0.28 -31.28
C GLY A 380 39.95 0.50 -30.18
N GLN A 381 38.72 0.01 -30.38
CA GLN A 381 37.67 -0.06 -29.38
C GLN A 381 37.68 -1.45 -28.75
N PHE A 382 37.79 -1.50 -27.42
CA PHE A 382 37.63 -2.73 -26.64
C PHE A 382 36.15 -3.10 -26.61
N ILE A 383 35.82 -4.33 -27.03
CA ILE A 383 34.50 -4.91 -26.86
C ILE A 383 34.53 -5.68 -25.54
N ASP A 384 33.75 -5.23 -24.57
CA ASP A 384 33.64 -5.91 -23.27
C ASP A 384 33.04 -7.31 -23.45
N ALA A 385 33.46 -8.27 -22.60
CA ALA A 385 32.90 -9.61 -22.60
C ALA A 385 31.38 -9.57 -22.33
N ASN A 386 30.62 -10.20 -23.22
CA ASN A 386 29.16 -10.25 -23.12
C ASN A 386 28.71 -11.60 -22.57
N TYR A 387 27.85 -11.53 -21.57
CA TYR A 387 27.29 -12.69 -20.89
C TYR A 387 25.77 -12.71 -21.00
N MET A 388 25.19 -13.90 -21.06
CA MET A 388 23.75 -14.13 -21.16
C MET A 388 23.25 -15.02 -20.03
N TYR A 389 22.10 -14.71 -19.45
CA TYR A 389 21.47 -15.56 -18.45
C TYR A 389 21.07 -16.89 -19.05
N ALA A 390 21.35 -17.97 -18.32
CA ALA A 390 20.93 -19.30 -18.67
C ALA A 390 20.60 -20.09 -17.40
N LYS A 391 19.80 -21.14 -17.55
CA LYS A 391 19.43 -22.03 -16.44
C LYS A 391 19.90 -23.44 -16.71
N VAL A 392 20.59 -24.04 -15.74
CA VAL A 392 21.15 -25.39 -15.88
C VAL A 392 20.03 -26.43 -15.88
N ILE A 393 19.90 -27.21 -16.95
CA ILE A 393 18.90 -28.30 -17.04
C ILE A 393 19.53 -29.62 -16.59
N LYS A 394 20.70 -29.98 -17.13
CA LYS A 394 21.40 -31.23 -16.79
C LYS A 394 22.88 -31.18 -17.19
N CYS A 395 23.70 -31.98 -16.51
CA CYS A 395 25.04 -32.34 -16.98
C CYS A 395 24.93 -33.46 -18.02
N ILE A 396 25.73 -33.39 -19.08
CA ILE A 396 25.83 -34.42 -20.12
C ILE A 396 27.06 -35.26 -19.81
N ASP A 397 26.84 -36.46 -19.30
CA ASP A 397 27.91 -37.43 -19.04
C ASP A 397 28.29 -38.14 -20.35
N ASN A 398 29.42 -37.77 -20.96
CA ASN A 398 29.99 -38.46 -22.12
C ASN A 398 30.77 -39.72 -21.71
N SER A 399 30.21 -40.56 -20.84
CA SER A 399 30.83 -41.79 -20.32
C SER A 399 30.72 -42.97 -21.30
N GLN A 400 31.15 -42.79 -22.55
CA GLN A 400 31.45 -43.92 -23.43
C GLN A 400 32.92 -44.37 -23.36
N ASN A 401 33.80 -43.62 -22.69
CA ASN A 401 35.17 -44.05 -22.40
C ASN A 401 35.46 -43.89 -20.91
N ASN A 402 35.89 -44.99 -20.27
CA ASN A 402 36.29 -45.09 -18.86
C ASN A 402 37.57 -44.28 -18.57
N CYS A 403 37.51 -42.95 -18.64
CA CYS A 403 38.53 -42.03 -18.14
C CYS A 403 37.82 -40.87 -17.45
N ASP A 404 38.24 -40.51 -16.24
CA ASP A 404 37.75 -39.33 -15.52
C ASP A 404 37.91 -38.09 -16.41
N ILE A 405 36.81 -37.60 -16.98
CA ILE A 405 36.81 -36.40 -17.79
C ILE A 405 37.14 -35.22 -16.87
N PRO A 406 38.16 -34.40 -17.15
CA PRO A 406 38.46 -33.22 -16.35
C PRO A 406 37.23 -32.29 -16.25
N GLU A 407 36.98 -31.69 -15.07
CA GLU A 407 35.78 -30.86 -14.81
C GLU A 407 35.55 -29.73 -15.85
N PHE A 408 36.60 -29.28 -16.55
CA PHE A 408 36.50 -28.26 -17.60
C PHE A 408 35.98 -28.76 -18.96
N GLU A 409 36.03 -30.07 -19.22
CA GLU A 409 35.51 -30.72 -20.44
C GLU A 409 34.05 -31.17 -20.29
N GLN A 410 33.47 -31.00 -19.11
CA GLN A 410 32.07 -31.31 -18.85
C GLN A 410 31.14 -30.39 -19.64
N VAL A 411 30.13 -30.95 -20.30
CA VAL A 411 29.15 -30.20 -21.10
C VAL A 411 27.82 -30.16 -20.36
N TYR A 412 27.19 -28.99 -20.30
CA TYR A 412 25.91 -28.78 -19.65
C TYR A 412 24.86 -28.42 -20.68
N SER A 413 23.66 -28.99 -20.53
CA SER A 413 22.47 -28.58 -21.26
C SER A 413 21.82 -27.41 -20.51
N LEU A 414 21.74 -26.26 -21.15
CA LEU A 414 21.26 -25.00 -20.59
C LEU A 414 20.00 -24.52 -21.30
N ASP A 415 19.02 -24.04 -20.54
CA ASP A 415 17.91 -23.23 -21.03
C ASP A 415 18.42 -21.80 -21.24
N VAL A 416 18.41 -21.34 -22.48
CA VAL A 416 18.79 -19.98 -22.89
C VAL A 416 17.62 -19.21 -23.49
N GLY A 417 16.37 -19.61 -23.20
CA GLY A 417 15.17 -18.96 -23.74
C GLY A 417 14.83 -19.36 -25.18
N GLU A 418 15.51 -20.37 -25.74
CA GLU A 418 15.20 -20.97 -27.05
C GLU A 418 14.36 -22.26 -26.89
N THR A 419 13.70 -22.69 -27.97
CA THR A 419 12.82 -23.88 -27.94
C THR A 419 13.57 -25.20 -27.72
N GLU A 420 14.87 -25.23 -28.02
CA GLU A 420 15.76 -26.35 -27.75
C GLU A 420 16.91 -25.90 -26.82
N PRO A 421 17.32 -26.72 -25.84
CA PRO A 421 18.36 -26.34 -24.89
C PRO A 421 19.76 -26.44 -25.50
N ASN A 422 20.62 -25.47 -25.18
CA ASN A 422 21.97 -25.39 -25.73
C ASN A 422 22.98 -26.21 -24.92
N GLU A 423 23.82 -26.95 -25.61
CA GLU A 423 24.95 -27.69 -25.02
C GLU A 423 26.16 -26.77 -24.94
N VAL A 424 26.54 -26.38 -23.72
CA VAL A 424 27.62 -25.42 -23.45
C VAL A 424 28.69 -26.08 -22.57
N PRO A 425 29.98 -25.99 -22.94
CA PRO A 425 31.05 -26.53 -22.11
C PRO A 425 31.24 -25.71 -20.84
N ALA A 426 31.64 -26.37 -19.75
CA ALA A 426 31.75 -25.80 -18.40
C ALA A 426 32.57 -24.51 -18.36
N PHE A 427 33.67 -24.43 -19.11
CA PHE A 427 34.56 -23.27 -19.13
C PHE A 427 33.90 -21.98 -19.69
N LYS A 428 32.76 -22.08 -20.38
CA LYS A 428 31.98 -20.91 -20.85
C LYS A 428 30.86 -20.52 -19.88
N ILE A 429 30.71 -21.22 -18.75
CA ILE A 429 29.61 -21.05 -17.82
C ILE A 429 30.12 -20.41 -16.52
N PHE A 430 29.49 -19.33 -16.11
CA PHE A 430 29.86 -18.55 -14.93
C PHE A 430 28.74 -18.60 -13.91
N LYS A 431 29.06 -18.89 -12.64
CA LYS A 431 28.09 -18.96 -11.55
C LYS A 431 28.05 -17.62 -10.81
N PHE A 432 26.85 -17.16 -10.46
CA PHE A 432 26.69 -15.96 -9.62
C PHE A 432 27.04 -16.28 -8.16
N GLN A 433 28.13 -15.73 -7.65
CA GLN A 433 28.60 -15.93 -6.28
C GLN A 433 28.92 -14.62 -5.56
N ARG A 434 28.39 -14.47 -4.35
CA ARG A 434 28.66 -13.34 -3.46
C ARG A 434 29.71 -13.76 -2.42
N ARG A 435 30.95 -13.30 -2.57
CA ARG A 435 32.05 -13.70 -1.67
C ARG A 435 31.87 -13.08 -0.27
N ARG A 436 32.07 -13.88 0.80
CA ARG A 436 31.85 -13.46 2.20
C ARG A 436 32.85 -12.37 2.62
N SER A 437 32.36 -11.41 3.40
CA SER A 437 33.07 -10.21 3.86
C SER A 437 34.38 -10.45 4.62
N SER A 438 34.59 -11.64 5.17
CA SER A 438 35.83 -12.02 5.86
C SER A 438 37.00 -12.38 4.93
N GLU A 439 36.73 -12.67 3.65
CA GLU A 439 37.77 -12.91 2.62
C GLU A 439 38.14 -11.64 1.85
N ILE A 440 37.35 -10.57 2.00
CA ILE A 440 37.59 -9.24 1.41
C ILE A 440 38.88 -8.63 1.98
N SER A 441 39.33 -9.01 3.17
CA SER A 441 40.56 -8.48 3.78
C SER A 441 41.87 -9.02 3.19
N ARG A 442 41.83 -10.11 2.39
CA ARG A 442 43.02 -10.64 1.70
C ARG A 442 43.06 -10.34 0.19
N TYR A 443 41.99 -9.77 -0.37
CA TYR A 443 41.91 -9.33 -1.77
C TYR A 443 42.05 -7.81 -1.96
N GLN A 444 42.73 -7.12 -1.04
CA GLN A 444 43.51 -5.94 -1.44
C GLN A 444 44.77 -6.39 -2.17
N LYS A 445 44.56 -6.73 -3.44
CA LYS A 445 45.41 -6.34 -4.57
C LYS A 445 44.64 -6.60 -5.87
N ARG A 446 43.49 -5.94 -6.06
CA ARG A 446 43.18 -5.45 -7.41
C ARG A 446 44.22 -4.37 -7.68
N GLU A 447 45.07 -4.61 -8.66
CA GLU A 447 46.12 -3.67 -9.02
C GLU A 447 45.43 -2.39 -9.49
N LYS A 448 45.74 -1.25 -8.86
CA LYS A 448 45.20 0.04 -9.28
C LYS A 448 45.65 0.28 -10.72
N VAL A 449 44.71 0.33 -11.65
CA VAL A 449 45.03 0.50 -13.06
C VAL A 449 45.15 1.99 -13.34
N SER A 450 46.36 2.53 -13.29
CA SER A 450 46.61 3.91 -13.71
C SER A 450 46.78 3.94 -15.23
N ILE A 451 46.05 4.82 -15.93
CA ILE A 451 46.17 5.08 -17.37
C ILE A 451 46.56 6.55 -17.58
N PRO A 452 47.82 6.96 -17.31
CA PRO A 452 48.24 8.37 -17.31
C PRO A 452 48.06 9.08 -18.66
N ARG A 453 48.16 8.35 -19.78
CA ARG A 453 47.93 8.91 -21.12
C ARG A 453 46.46 9.32 -21.29
N THR A 454 45.53 8.47 -20.87
CA THR A 454 44.10 8.78 -20.87
C THR A 454 43.79 9.91 -19.89
N ALA A 455 44.36 9.88 -18.68
CA ALA A 455 44.23 10.98 -17.72
C ALA A 455 44.62 12.34 -18.32
N ARG A 456 45.78 12.42 -19.01
CA ARG A 456 46.22 13.65 -19.70
C ARG A 456 45.30 14.05 -20.85
N LYS A 457 44.77 13.09 -21.62
CA LYS A 457 43.81 13.36 -22.70
C LYS A 457 42.54 14.02 -22.15
N TRP A 458 41.98 13.48 -21.07
CA TRP A 458 40.80 14.01 -20.41
C TRP A 458 41.05 15.36 -19.74
N LEU A 459 42.21 15.55 -19.09
CA LEU A 459 42.59 16.84 -18.49
C LEU A 459 42.74 17.93 -19.57
N ARG A 460 43.37 17.62 -20.71
CA ARG A 460 43.48 18.58 -21.83
C ARG A 460 42.11 19.01 -22.35
N GLN A 461 41.16 18.09 -22.47
CA GLN A 461 39.80 18.45 -22.88
C GLN A 461 39.12 19.33 -21.83
N ALA A 462 39.30 19.04 -20.54
CA ALA A 462 38.78 19.88 -19.47
C ALA A 462 39.35 21.31 -19.53
N GLU A 463 40.66 21.45 -19.76
CA GLU A 463 41.32 22.75 -19.94
C GLU A 463 40.74 23.52 -21.15
N CYS A 464 40.53 22.85 -22.29
CA CYS A 464 39.89 23.46 -23.46
C CYS A 464 38.45 23.92 -23.17
N ASP A 465 37.66 23.10 -22.46
CA ASP A 465 36.28 23.44 -22.10
C ASP A 465 36.23 24.67 -21.17
N ARG A 466 37.14 24.76 -20.19
CA ARG A 466 37.28 25.94 -19.31
C ARG A 466 37.68 27.18 -20.09
N ASP A 467 38.68 27.07 -20.98
CA ASP A 467 39.18 28.20 -21.75
C ASP A 467 38.13 28.72 -22.73
N ALA A 468 37.33 27.82 -23.32
CA ALA A 468 36.17 28.18 -24.14
C ALA A 468 35.12 28.94 -23.31
N ALA A 469 34.84 28.50 -22.08
CA ALA A 469 33.91 29.17 -21.18
C ALA A 469 34.41 30.59 -20.82
N GLY A 470 35.71 30.74 -20.57
CA GLY A 470 36.36 32.02 -20.31
C GLY A 470 36.35 32.96 -21.51
N ALA A 471 36.58 32.45 -22.72
CA ALA A 471 36.55 33.23 -23.96
C ALA A 471 35.14 33.71 -24.33
N LEU A 472 34.10 32.95 -23.96
CA LEU A 472 32.70 33.33 -24.17
C LEU A 472 32.25 34.44 -23.19
N PHE A 473 32.88 34.53 -22.02
CA PHE A 473 32.48 35.40 -20.92
C PHE A 473 32.33 36.90 -21.28
N PRO A 474 33.26 37.55 -22.01
CA PRO A 474 33.15 38.98 -22.35
C PRO A 474 31.92 39.31 -23.20
N ASN A 475 31.45 38.37 -24.02
CA ASN A 475 30.32 38.57 -24.95
C ASN A 475 28.98 38.10 -24.37
N ALA A 476 28.97 37.45 -23.21
CA ALA A 476 27.79 36.79 -22.64
C ALA A 476 26.69 37.75 -22.15
N ARG A 477 27.00 39.06 -22.05
CA ARG A 477 26.00 40.11 -21.81
C ARG A 477 25.29 40.56 -23.09
N VAL A 478 25.93 40.42 -24.25
CA VAL A 478 25.39 40.83 -25.55
C VAL A 478 24.61 39.68 -26.19
N ILE A 479 25.12 38.45 -26.01
CA ILE A 479 24.45 37.21 -26.42
C ILE A 479 24.13 36.45 -25.13
N PRO A 480 22.85 36.17 -24.80
CA PRO A 480 22.46 35.54 -23.53
C PRO A 480 23.01 34.10 -23.48
N ALA A 481 24.22 33.98 -22.96
CA ALA A 481 25.05 32.77 -23.05
C ALA A 481 25.61 32.32 -21.70
N PHE A 482 25.13 32.89 -20.58
CA PHE A 482 25.55 32.47 -19.24
C PHE A 482 25.25 30.99 -18.97
N ASN A 483 24.15 30.46 -19.49
CA ASN A 483 23.84 29.03 -19.43
C ASN A 483 24.91 28.17 -20.14
N TRP A 484 25.43 28.64 -21.28
CA TRP A 484 26.48 27.95 -22.02
C TRP A 484 27.83 28.02 -21.31
N ILE A 485 28.14 29.12 -20.64
CA ILE A 485 29.33 29.23 -19.79
C ILE A 485 29.23 28.26 -18.61
N CYS A 486 28.10 28.24 -17.90
CA CYS A 486 27.83 27.28 -16.82
C CYS A 486 27.95 25.83 -17.32
N TYR A 487 27.40 25.53 -18.50
CA TYR A 487 27.46 24.19 -19.09
C TYR A 487 28.90 23.76 -19.42
N GLN A 488 29.68 24.63 -20.05
CA GLN A 488 31.07 24.35 -20.36
C GLN A 488 31.92 24.20 -19.09
N CYS A 489 31.66 24.99 -18.05
CA CYS A 489 32.31 24.84 -16.74
C CYS A 489 31.97 23.50 -16.07
N HIS A 490 30.71 23.05 -16.15
CA HIS A 490 30.30 21.73 -15.68
C HIS A 490 31.01 20.61 -16.45
N GLN A 491 31.03 20.69 -17.78
CA GLN A 491 31.71 19.72 -18.64
C GLN A 491 33.22 19.68 -18.38
N SER A 492 33.83 20.82 -18.12
CA SER A 492 35.23 20.95 -17.70
C SER A 492 35.48 20.23 -16.38
N ALA A 493 34.65 20.50 -15.36
CA ALA A 493 34.77 19.86 -14.05
C ALA A 493 34.59 18.33 -14.13
N GLU A 494 33.59 17.85 -14.87
CA GLU A 494 33.34 16.42 -15.09
C GLU A 494 34.58 15.71 -15.64
N LYS A 495 35.15 16.26 -16.71
CA LYS A 495 36.31 15.67 -17.40
C LYS A 495 37.57 15.74 -16.55
N ALA A 496 37.75 16.80 -15.75
CA ALA A 496 38.87 16.90 -14.83
C ALA A 496 38.79 15.86 -13.69
N LEU A 497 37.61 15.62 -13.12
CA LEU A 497 37.43 14.60 -12.08
C LEU A 497 37.65 13.18 -12.65
N LYS A 498 37.12 12.90 -13.86
CA LYS A 498 37.39 11.64 -14.58
C LYS A 498 38.88 11.47 -14.91
N ALA A 499 39.58 12.54 -15.27
CA ALA A 499 41.03 12.51 -15.48
C ALA A 499 41.79 12.07 -14.23
N LEU A 500 41.35 12.48 -13.03
CA LEU A 500 41.96 12.05 -11.79
C LEU A 500 41.72 10.55 -11.53
N TRP A 501 40.52 10.04 -11.81
CA TRP A 501 40.27 8.60 -11.74
C TRP A 501 41.13 7.80 -12.70
N PHE A 502 41.24 8.21 -13.96
CA PHE A 502 42.18 7.57 -14.90
C PHE A 502 43.64 7.63 -14.42
N ASN A 503 44.01 8.59 -13.58
CA ASN A 503 45.36 8.70 -13.03
C ASN A 503 45.57 7.82 -11.79
N GLU A 504 44.56 7.72 -10.90
CA GLU A 504 44.68 7.00 -9.62
C GLU A 504 44.21 5.55 -9.68
N ASP A 505 43.07 5.31 -10.32
CA ASP A 505 42.48 3.98 -10.56
C ASP A 505 41.37 4.07 -11.63
N ALA A 506 41.71 3.73 -12.86
CA ALA A 506 40.82 3.81 -14.02
C ALA A 506 39.59 2.90 -13.89
N ASN A 507 39.62 1.90 -13.01
CA ASN A 507 38.46 1.07 -12.70
C ASN A 507 37.31 1.86 -12.06
N ASN A 508 37.61 3.03 -11.48
CA ASN A 508 36.63 3.93 -10.87
C ASN A 508 36.29 5.13 -11.78
N ALA A 509 36.71 5.13 -13.05
CA ALA A 509 36.31 6.14 -14.02
C ALA A 509 34.84 5.89 -14.46
N PHE A 510 33.89 6.29 -13.61
CA PHE A 510 32.45 6.06 -13.82
C PHE A 510 31.90 6.69 -15.11
N ASN A 511 30.88 6.05 -15.70
CA ASN A 511 30.06 6.61 -16.78
C ASN A 511 28.89 7.49 -16.26
N SER A 512 29.17 8.30 -15.22
CA SER A 512 28.20 9.26 -14.66
C SER A 512 28.47 10.67 -15.20
N HIS A 513 27.42 11.49 -15.25
CA HIS A 513 27.48 12.93 -15.55
C HIS A 513 27.21 13.79 -14.30
N ASN A 514 26.98 13.17 -13.13
CA ASN A 514 26.79 13.89 -11.88
C ASN A 514 28.14 14.10 -11.20
N LEU A 515 28.54 15.37 -11.02
CA LEU A 515 29.85 15.72 -10.46
C LEU A 515 30.03 15.19 -9.03
N SER A 516 29.01 15.27 -8.18
CA SER A 516 29.06 14.75 -6.81
C SER A 516 29.31 13.25 -6.79
N SER A 517 28.64 12.50 -7.68
CA SER A 517 28.85 11.04 -7.81
C SER A 517 30.26 10.71 -8.29
N ILE A 518 30.79 11.44 -9.27
CA ILE A 518 32.17 11.23 -9.77
C ILE A 518 33.19 11.57 -8.67
N ALA A 519 32.90 12.54 -7.80
CA ALA A 519 33.80 12.96 -6.74
C ALA A 519 33.80 12.05 -5.49
N ILE A 520 32.94 11.02 -5.43
CA ILE A 520 32.92 10.05 -4.32
C ILE A 520 34.24 9.28 -4.29
N GLY A 521 35.02 9.45 -3.23
CA GLY A 521 36.33 8.79 -3.08
C GLY A 521 37.53 9.60 -3.58
N LEU A 522 37.28 10.77 -4.18
CA LEU A 522 38.33 11.78 -4.45
C LEU A 522 38.59 12.64 -3.20
N PRO A 523 39.70 13.40 -3.15
CA PRO A 523 39.98 14.30 -2.02
C PRO A 523 38.81 15.24 -1.70
N GLN A 524 38.50 15.39 -0.41
CA GLN A 524 37.32 16.15 0.07
C GLN A 524 37.19 17.55 -0.54
N THR A 525 38.31 18.23 -0.81
CA THR A 525 38.31 19.53 -1.49
C THR A 525 37.65 19.48 -2.87
N LEU A 526 37.88 18.42 -3.65
CA LEU A 526 37.24 18.22 -4.95
C LEU A 526 35.76 17.88 -4.81
N SER A 527 35.40 17.06 -3.80
CA SER A 527 34.00 16.72 -3.51
C SER A 527 33.18 17.97 -3.16
N ASN A 528 33.72 18.85 -2.30
CA ASN A 528 33.06 20.11 -1.94
C ASN A 528 32.89 21.04 -3.16
N LEU A 529 33.93 21.16 -4.00
CA LEU A 529 33.84 21.96 -5.23
C LEU A 529 32.82 21.41 -6.23
N ALA A 530 32.72 20.08 -6.36
CA ALA A 530 31.73 19.41 -7.20
C ALA A 530 30.30 19.66 -6.70
N GLU A 531 30.07 19.55 -5.39
CA GLU A 531 28.78 19.87 -4.75
C GLU A 531 28.39 21.34 -4.92
N ASP A 532 29.34 22.26 -4.73
CA ASP A 532 29.11 23.69 -4.93
C ASP A 532 28.68 24.00 -6.37
N MET A 533 29.30 23.34 -7.37
CA MET A 533 28.92 23.49 -8.77
C MET A 533 27.50 22.95 -9.03
N VAL A 534 27.19 21.74 -8.55
CA VAL A 534 25.85 21.13 -8.69
C VAL A 534 24.77 22.00 -8.04
N ARG A 535 25.06 22.63 -6.89
CA ARG A 535 24.11 23.54 -6.22
C ARG A 535 23.79 24.78 -7.07
N ILE A 536 24.76 25.27 -7.85
CA ILE A 536 24.56 26.42 -8.75
C ILE A 536 23.81 26.00 -10.01
N VAL A 537 24.26 24.93 -10.69
CA VAL A 537 23.74 24.62 -12.03
C VAL A 537 22.59 23.62 -12.06
N GLY A 538 22.40 22.85 -10.98
CA GLY A 538 21.49 21.72 -10.94
C GLY A 538 21.94 20.57 -11.83
N HIS A 539 20.98 19.78 -12.32
CA HIS A 539 21.29 18.70 -13.26
C HIS A 539 21.75 19.27 -14.61
N HIS A 540 22.75 18.64 -15.23
CA HIS A 540 23.41 19.14 -16.45
C HIS A 540 22.48 19.31 -17.67
N THR A 541 21.28 18.70 -17.68
CA THR A 541 20.24 18.90 -18.70
C THR A 541 19.56 20.27 -18.58
N ARG A 542 19.47 20.81 -17.36
CA ARG A 542 18.82 22.10 -17.09
C ARG A 542 19.46 23.25 -17.87
N MET A 543 20.78 23.25 -18.06
CA MET A 543 21.45 24.30 -18.85
C MET A 543 21.15 24.29 -20.36
N ARG A 544 20.42 23.28 -20.86
CA ARG A 544 20.26 23.01 -22.31
C ARG A 544 18.81 22.85 -22.76
N TYR A 545 17.92 22.36 -21.91
CA TYR A 545 16.59 21.91 -22.31
C TYR A 545 15.48 22.76 -21.65
N PRO A 546 14.61 23.43 -22.43
CA PRO A 546 13.50 24.23 -21.89
C PRO A 546 12.49 23.45 -21.06
N ASP A 547 12.23 22.18 -21.37
CA ASP A 547 11.33 21.29 -20.62
C ASP A 547 11.82 20.99 -19.19
N GLN A 548 13.05 21.36 -18.86
CA GLN A 548 13.62 21.23 -17.52
C GLN A 548 13.43 22.50 -16.66
N MET A 549 12.65 23.48 -17.16
CA MET A 549 12.34 24.75 -16.50
C MET A 549 10.87 24.85 -16.11
N SER A 550 10.57 25.79 -15.22
CA SER A 550 9.20 26.07 -14.79
C SER A 550 8.58 27.18 -15.63
N GLY A 551 7.37 26.96 -16.14
CA GLY A 551 6.62 27.98 -16.89
C GLY A 551 7.28 28.32 -18.23
N ASP A 552 7.34 29.62 -18.54
CA ASP A 552 7.86 30.14 -19.82
C ASP A 552 9.39 30.41 -19.79
N GLU A 553 10.09 29.97 -18.74
CA GLU A 553 11.53 30.17 -18.60
C GLU A 553 12.33 29.27 -19.56
N ILE A 554 13.46 29.80 -20.07
CA ILE A 554 14.39 29.04 -20.90
C ILE A 554 15.80 29.05 -20.27
N PRO A 555 16.67 28.08 -20.58
CA PRO A 555 18.02 28.03 -20.00
C PRO A 555 18.80 29.35 -20.10
N SER A 556 18.69 30.07 -21.23
CA SER A 556 19.41 31.33 -21.44
C SER A 556 18.95 32.49 -20.55
N THR A 557 17.81 32.38 -19.87
CA THR A 557 17.27 33.45 -19.00
C THR A 557 17.47 33.20 -17.51
N ILE A 558 17.75 31.96 -17.09
CA ILE A 558 17.76 31.59 -15.66
C ILE A 558 19.14 31.65 -15.00
N TYR A 559 20.24 31.63 -15.77
CA TYR A 559 21.59 31.70 -15.22
C TYR A 559 22.12 33.13 -15.29
N SER A 560 22.57 33.64 -14.15
CA SER A 560 23.12 35.00 -14.06
C SER A 560 24.61 35.04 -14.39
N GLN A 561 25.13 36.25 -14.54
CA GLN A 561 26.57 36.45 -14.62
C GLN A 561 27.30 35.92 -13.37
N ASP A 562 26.75 36.13 -12.17
CA ASP A 562 27.37 35.68 -10.92
C ASP A 562 27.45 34.14 -10.87
N ASP A 563 26.43 33.45 -11.38
CA ASP A 563 26.45 31.98 -11.51
C ASP A 563 27.57 31.53 -12.46
N ALA A 564 27.69 32.19 -13.61
CA ALA A 564 28.74 31.91 -14.58
C ALA A 564 30.15 32.18 -14.02
N GLU A 565 30.35 33.27 -13.27
CA GLU A 565 31.63 33.57 -12.60
C GLU A 565 31.97 32.52 -11.54
N LYS A 566 31.00 32.12 -10.72
CA LYS A 566 31.18 31.07 -9.72
C LYS A 566 31.53 29.74 -10.38
N CYS A 567 30.82 29.35 -11.44
CA CYS A 567 31.09 28.12 -12.17
C CYS A 567 32.50 28.12 -12.78
N LEU A 568 32.92 29.23 -13.38
CA LEU A 568 34.26 29.36 -13.97
C LEU A 568 35.35 29.29 -12.89
N ARG A 569 35.16 29.92 -11.73
CA ARG A 569 36.07 29.82 -10.59
C ARG A 569 36.19 28.39 -10.07
N ILE A 570 35.06 27.68 -9.91
CA ILE A 570 35.04 26.31 -9.41
C ILE A 570 35.70 25.35 -10.41
N ALA A 571 35.37 25.45 -11.70
CA ALA A 571 36.00 24.64 -12.75
C ALA A 571 37.53 24.85 -12.80
N SER A 572 37.97 26.10 -12.66
CA SER A 572 39.39 26.46 -12.60
C SER A 572 40.09 25.86 -11.37
N ALA A 573 39.43 25.88 -10.21
CA ALA A 573 39.95 25.29 -8.98
C ALA A 573 40.09 23.76 -9.07
N ILE A 574 39.07 23.08 -9.64
CA ILE A 574 39.11 21.64 -9.89
C ILE A 574 40.26 21.29 -10.85
N ILE A 575 40.38 21.98 -12.00
CA ILE A 575 41.50 21.77 -12.94
C ILE A 575 42.85 22.00 -12.25
N PHE A 576 43.00 23.08 -11.49
CA PHE A 576 44.23 23.36 -10.79
C PHE A 576 44.61 22.21 -9.86
N PHE A 577 43.68 21.74 -9.03
CA PHE A 577 43.94 20.65 -8.10
C PHE A 577 44.28 19.33 -8.83
N VAL A 578 43.51 18.95 -9.85
CA VAL A 578 43.74 17.74 -10.64
C VAL A 578 45.07 17.80 -11.37
N SER A 579 45.41 18.94 -11.98
CA SER A 579 46.69 19.12 -12.69
C SER A 579 47.89 18.98 -11.75
N GLN A 580 47.80 19.47 -10.50
CA GLN A 580 48.85 19.29 -9.49
C GLN A 580 49.02 17.81 -9.11
N LYS A 581 47.91 17.07 -8.98
CA LYS A 581 47.93 15.63 -8.67
C LYS A 581 48.52 14.80 -9.81
N ILE A 582 48.12 15.08 -11.06
CA ILE A 582 48.64 14.39 -12.25
C ILE A 582 50.12 14.74 -12.50
N ARG A 583 50.56 15.97 -12.24
CA ARG A 583 51.98 16.36 -12.35
C ARG A 583 52.87 15.71 -11.29
N LYS A 584 52.42 15.66 -10.03
CA LYS A 584 53.17 15.01 -8.93
C LYS A 584 53.38 13.51 -9.16
N THR A 585 52.40 12.83 -9.76
CA THR A 585 52.50 11.40 -10.10
C THR A 585 53.36 11.13 -11.35
N GLY A 586 53.52 12.11 -12.23
CA GLY A 586 54.41 12.02 -13.40
C GLY A 586 55.91 12.24 -13.09
N LEU A 587 56.23 13.06 -12.09
CA LEU A 587 57.63 13.31 -11.66
C LEU A 587 58.22 12.14 -10.84
N SER A 588 57.39 11.39 -10.11
CA SER A 588 57.84 10.25 -9.30
C SER A 588 58.29 9.02 -10.10
N LYS A 589 57.96 8.92 -11.40
CA LYS A 589 58.30 7.73 -12.22
C LYS A 589 59.52 7.90 -13.13
N ASN A 590 60.07 9.11 -13.30
CA ASN A 590 61.12 9.37 -14.29
C ASN A 590 62.49 9.80 -13.72
N ASP A 591 62.64 10.07 -12.42
CA ASP A 591 63.92 10.51 -11.84
C ASP A 591 64.62 9.46 -10.95
N GLU A 592 64.08 8.24 -10.78
CA GLU A 592 64.76 7.15 -10.05
C GLU A 592 65.74 6.32 -10.90
N HIS A 593 65.95 6.66 -12.18
CA HIS A 593 66.87 5.96 -13.07
C HIS A 593 68.13 6.76 -13.50
N MET A 594 68.44 7.89 -12.83
CA MET A 594 69.66 8.67 -13.10
C MET A 594 70.47 8.97 -11.82
N LEU A 595 70.67 7.94 -10.98
CA LEU A 595 71.78 7.86 -10.02
C LEU A 595 72.60 6.60 -10.27
#